data_AF-A0A091F6C8-F1
#
_entry.id   AF-A0A091F6C8-F1
#
_cell.length_a   1.000
_cell.length_b   1.000
_cell.length_c   1.000
_cell.angle_alpha   90.00
_cell.angle_beta   90.00
_cell.angle_gamma   90.00
#
_symmetry.space_group_name_H-M   'P 1'
#
loop_
_entity.id
_entity.type
_entity.pdbx_description
1 polymer ?
#
loop_
_entity_poly.entity_id
_entity_poly.type
_entity_poly.pdbx_seq_one_letter_code
_entity_poly.pdbx_strand_id
1 'polypeptide(L)' 'GQGTGDRTCQYCQKVPLCEPGHEPTRIGKVNFKFECKPCETGTYSSSRNGWCRNWTDCESSGFITLQEGNSTHNSVC' A
#
# COMPACT_ATOMS: atom_id res chain seq x y z
N GLY A 1 -42.93 -6.72 -1.89
CA GLY A 1 -42.39 -7.77 -1.01
C GLY A 1 -41.19 -7.21 -0.29
N GLN A 2 -41.27 -7.05 1.02
CA GLN A 2 -40.14 -6.76 1.90
C GLN A 2 -39.39 -8.06 2.16
N GLY A 3 -38.10 -8.10 1.81
CA GLY A 3 -37.17 -9.13 2.22
C GLY A 3 -36.41 -8.64 3.45
N THR A 4 -36.67 -9.28 4.58
CA THR A 4 -36.01 -9.05 5.87
C THR A 4 -34.72 -9.83 5.98
N GLY A 5 -33.69 -9.20 6.56
CA GLY A 5 -32.55 -9.88 7.16
C GLY A 5 -31.26 -9.79 6.35
N ASP A 6 -30.42 -8.82 6.67
CA ASP A 6 -29.11 -9.10 7.27
C ASP A 6 -28.53 -7.79 7.85
N ARG A 7 -27.91 -7.85 9.03
CA ARG A 7 -27.18 -6.73 9.66
C ARG A 7 -25.87 -6.48 8.88
N THR A 8 -25.97 -6.25 7.58
CA THR A 8 -24.84 -6.07 6.68
C THR A 8 -24.16 -4.74 6.99
N CYS A 9 -23.07 -4.82 7.74
CA CYS A 9 -21.97 -3.86 7.82
C CYS A 9 -22.26 -2.47 7.19
N GLN A 10 -22.83 -1.53 7.96
CA GLN A 10 -23.22 -0.19 7.50
C GLN A 10 -22.05 0.72 7.05
N TYR A 11 -20.82 0.21 6.98
CA TYR A 11 -19.66 0.94 6.49
C TYR A 11 -18.77 0.03 5.65
N CYS A 12 -19.17 -0.24 4.39
CA CYS A 12 -18.18 -0.46 3.34
C CYS A 12 -17.48 0.89 3.08
N GLN A 13 -16.62 1.31 4.00
CA GLN A 13 -15.87 2.54 3.84
C GLN A 13 -14.88 2.30 2.69
N LYS A 14 -15.16 2.92 1.54
CA LYS A 14 -14.31 2.83 0.36
C LYS A 14 -12.89 3.23 0.79
N VAL A 15 -11.94 2.33 0.63
CA VAL A 15 -10.53 2.62 0.87
C VAL A 15 -10.15 3.79 -0.06
N PRO A 16 -9.50 4.85 0.45
CA PRO A 16 -9.08 5.97 -0.38
C PRO A 16 -8.18 5.44 -1.50
N LEU A 17 -8.25 6.07 -2.67
CA LEU A 17 -7.32 5.82 -3.76
C LEU A 17 -5.99 6.47 -3.41
N CYS A 18 -5.04 5.68 -2.93
CA CYS A 18 -3.66 6.07 -2.70
C CYS A 18 -2.91 6.08 -4.01
N GLU A 19 -2.19 7.18 -4.25
CA GLU A 19 -1.29 7.32 -5.38
C GLU A 19 -0.07 6.40 -5.24
N PRO A 20 0.67 6.15 -6.34
CA PRO A 20 1.95 5.45 -6.25
C PRO A 20 2.84 6.06 -5.17
N GLY A 21 3.58 5.20 -4.48
CA GLY A 21 4.40 5.54 -3.32
C GLY A 21 3.64 5.85 -2.04
N HIS A 22 2.35 5.56 -2.01
CA HIS A 22 1.56 5.52 -0.79
C HIS A 22 0.85 4.18 -0.66
N GLU A 23 0.67 3.74 0.58
CA GLU A 23 -0.10 2.55 0.93
C GLU A 23 -1.32 2.88 1.80
N PRO A 24 -2.43 2.14 1.65
CA PRO A 24 -3.58 2.28 2.52
C PRO A 24 -3.29 1.65 3.90
N THR A 25 -3.09 2.49 4.90
CA THR A 25 -2.88 2.07 6.29
C THR A 25 -4.16 2.23 7.11
N ARG A 26 -4.45 1.23 7.96
CA ARG A 26 -5.53 1.28 8.94
C ARG A 26 -5.10 2.08 10.16
N ILE A 27 -5.79 3.20 10.41
CA ILE A 27 -5.57 4.05 11.59
C ILE A 27 -6.74 3.89 12.55
N GLY A 28 -6.44 3.56 13.81
CA GLY A 28 -7.41 3.37 14.88
C GLY A 28 -7.68 1.90 15.22
N LYS A 29 -7.97 1.63 16.50
CA LYS A 29 -8.19 0.26 17.02
C LYS A 29 -9.66 -0.17 16.95
N VAL A 30 -10.57 0.71 17.38
CA VAL A 30 -12.01 0.42 17.52
C VAL A 30 -12.82 1.05 16.39
N ASN A 31 -12.71 2.37 16.21
CA ASN A 31 -13.20 3.07 15.02
C ASN A 31 -11.99 3.33 14.12
N PHE A 32 -11.85 2.54 13.05
CA PHE A 32 -10.70 2.65 12.16
C PHE A 32 -11.08 3.30 10.84
N LYS A 33 -10.14 4.09 10.30
CA LYS A 33 -10.20 4.64 8.94
C LYS A 33 -8.99 4.17 8.15
N PHE A 34 -9.11 4.19 6.83
CA PHE A 34 -7.98 4.01 5.94
C PHE A 34 -7.42 5.37 5.54
N GLU A 35 -6.11 5.53 5.65
CA GLU A 35 -5.38 6.71 5.20
C GLU A 35 -4.20 6.29 4.34
N CYS A 36 -3.81 7.15 3.39
CA CYS A 36 -2.66 6.89 2.54
C CYS A 36 -1.40 7.36 3.26
N LYS A 37 -0.56 6.42 3.68
CA LYS A 37 0.75 6.71 4.26
C LYS A 37 1.81 6.59 3.17
N PRO A 38 2.81 7.49 3.10
CA PRO A 38 3.92 7.33 2.19
C PRO A 38 4.73 6.06 2.51
N CYS A 39 5.26 5.42 1.47
CA CYS A 39 6.18 4.30 1.62
C CYS A 39 7.43 4.73 2.40
N GLU A 40 7.89 3.88 3.31
CA GLU A 40 9.12 4.10 4.07
C GLU A 40 10.35 3.94 3.16
N THR A 41 11.46 4.59 3.51
CA THR A 41 12.73 4.43 2.80
C THR A 41 13.13 2.96 2.78
N GLY A 42 13.50 2.44 1.61
CA GLY A 42 13.71 1.01 1.38
C GLY A 42 12.47 0.28 0.85
N THR A 43 11.34 0.96 0.69
CA THR A 43 10.12 0.39 0.11
C THR A 43 9.54 1.24 -1.01
N TYR A 44 8.78 0.61 -1.92
CA TYR A 44 8.14 1.24 -3.05
C TYR A 44 6.74 0.70 -3.33
N SER A 45 5.91 1.51 -3.98
CA SER A 45 4.60 1.13 -4.50
C SER A 45 4.41 1.76 -5.88
N SER A 46 4.41 0.94 -6.93
CA SER A 46 4.26 1.43 -8.31
C SER A 46 2.79 1.52 -8.77
N SER A 47 1.86 0.92 -8.02
CA SER A 47 0.45 0.88 -8.36
C SER A 47 -0.38 1.75 -7.43
N ARG A 48 -1.48 2.31 -7.96
CA ARG A 48 -2.50 2.96 -7.13
C ARG A 48 -3.12 1.93 -6.19
N ASN A 49 -3.29 2.29 -4.92
CA ASN A 49 -3.67 1.36 -3.85
C ASN A 49 -2.73 0.15 -3.70
N GLY A 50 -1.51 0.25 -4.23
CA GLY A 50 -0.46 -0.73 -4.00
C GLY A 50 -0.01 -0.68 -2.55
N TRP A 51 0.44 -1.83 -2.06
CA TRP A 51 1.10 -1.92 -0.76
C TRP A 51 2.59 -1.68 -0.99
N CYS A 52 3.24 -0.99 -0.05
CA CYS A 52 4.67 -0.77 -0.14
C CYS A 52 5.41 -2.11 -0.02
N ARG A 53 6.30 -2.37 -0.97
CA ARG A 53 7.14 -3.58 -1.03
C ARG A 53 8.59 -3.16 -0.86
N ASN A 54 9.40 -4.00 -0.25
CA ASN A 54 10.84 -3.73 -0.16
C ASN A 54 11.46 -3.60 -1.55
N TRP A 55 12.44 -2.71 -1.67
CA TRP A 55 13.27 -2.63 -2.86
C TRP A 55 14.00 -3.95 -3.09
N THR A 56 14.28 -4.26 -4.35
CA THR A 56 15.15 -5.39 -4.70
C THR A 56 16.55 -5.13 -4.16
N ASP A 57 17.05 -6.08 -3.38
CA ASP A 57 18.43 -6.10 -2.94
C ASP A 57 19.31 -6.72 -4.03
N CYS A 58 19.96 -5.87 -4.82
CA CYS A 58 20.81 -6.29 -5.93
C CYS A 58 22.04 -7.07 -5.43
N GLU A 59 22.65 -6.63 -4.32
CA GLU A 59 23.86 -7.23 -3.77
C GLU A 59 23.62 -8.68 -3.29
N SER A 60 22.49 -8.97 -2.66
CA SER A 60 22.10 -10.33 -2.28
C SER A 60 21.94 -11.26 -3.49
N SER A 61 21.71 -10.71 -4.67
CA SER A 61 21.62 -11.45 -5.93
C SER A 61 22.94 -11.47 -6.70
N GLY A 62 24.00 -10.85 -6.17
CA GLY A 62 25.31 -10.74 -6.83
C GLY A 62 25.38 -9.67 -7.93
N PHE A 63 24.40 -8.77 -7.99
CA PHE A 63 24.37 -7.65 -8.93
C PHE A 63 24.72 -6.34 -8.24
N ILE A 64 25.13 -5.34 -9.02
CA ILE A 64 25.31 -3.97 -8.55
C ILE A 64 24.01 -3.19 -8.72
N THR A 65 23.68 -2.32 -7.77
CA THR A 65 22.54 -1.42 -7.90
C THR A 65 22.88 -0.32 -8.90
N LEU A 66 22.24 -0.35 -10.08
CA LEU A 66 22.39 0.67 -11.11
C LEU A 66 21.56 1.92 -10.80
N GLN A 67 20.37 1.73 -10.23
CA GLN A 67 19.50 2.81 -9.80
C GLN A 67 18.85 2.44 -8.46
N GLU A 68 19.02 3.31 -7.47
CA GLU A 68 18.34 3.16 -6.18
C GLU A 68 16.83 3.29 -6.37
N GLY A 69 16.06 2.43 -5.70
CA GLY A 69 14.62 2.55 -5.62
C GLY A 69 14.19 3.86 -4.97
N ASN A 70 12.92 4.20 -5.14
CA ASN A 70 12.30 5.31 -4.43
C ASN A 70 10.92 4.87 -3.93
N SER A 71 10.11 5.79 -3.39
CA SER A 71 8.77 5.42 -2.92
C SER A 71 7.87 4.87 -4.03
N THR A 72 8.10 5.19 -5.30
CA THR A 72 7.25 4.81 -6.44
C THR A 72 7.84 3.72 -7.34
N HIS A 73 9.16 3.56 -7.35
CA HIS A 73 9.90 2.68 -8.25
C HIS A 73 10.83 1.76 -7.47
N ASN A 74 11.02 0.56 -7.99
CA ASN A 74 11.96 -0.40 -7.42
C ASN A 74 13.41 -0.02 -7.73
N SER A 75 14.35 -0.58 -6.97
CA SER A 75 15.76 -0.59 -7.36
C SER A 75 15.97 -1.36 -8.66
N VAL A 76 16.89 -0.87 -9.49
CA VAL A 76 17.30 -1.52 -10.73
C VAL A 76 18.71 -2.09 -10.54
N CYS A 77 18.82 -3.38 -10.83
CA CYS A 77 20.04 -4.11 -11.11
C CYS A 77 20.04 -4.43 -12.62
#